data_AF-A0A448D7I9-F1
#
_entry.id   AF-A0A448D7I9-F1
#
_cell.length_a   1.000
_cell.length_b   1.000
_cell.length_c   1.000
_cell.angle_alpha   90.00
_cell.angle_beta   90.00
_cell.angle_gamma   90.00
#
_symmetry.space_group_name_H-M   'P 1'
#
loop_
_entity.id
_entity.type
_entity.pdbx_description
1 polymer ?
#
loop_
_entity_poly.entity_id
_entity_poly.type
_entity_poly.pdbx_seq_one_letter_code
_entity_poly.pdbx_strand_id
1 'polypeptide(L)'
;MISAKDGSGEITVNSYFSQDAAGGYQIDQILFDDGTVLDVAAVKQLVIKGTEQNDTLYAYAEGNTLAGLGGNDALYGGAGDDLLSGGNGNDTLQGGEGNDKLHGGSGNDVLNGGKGEDIYIFDKSFGKDSIQNDYPEETDTIRLTDGWTQSDLVFTRSNSSLVITAKDGTGEISVGNFFRVDGIGGAKIVFDGGATLNADVLKDLVTVGSEQNDNLYAYAEGSKLSGLGGDDYLYGAAGDDTLEGGNGNDTLEGKGGNDTLIGGIGNDSLNGGEGNDSYIFGKNFGKDTIYNNDTEGTDTIRFADGWKQADFVFTRSSNDLHITAKDGTGTVWVNNYFSKDGDGGYQVEQILFDDESKLDVAAIKELVIKGTEQNDTLYAYATGSTLSGLGGNDTLNGSSGKDSLDGGSGSDSLSGGDGNDVLTGGIGNDSLTGGNGADTYVFSKGHGQDSINNYQSDNSTDTVRFEGIKSSEVKFVKSGNNLIFSGYNAEDSIELQSFFSQGYDLENFVFADKIVSNPDFSKYPEGAATQAPTMAVFEGTPIDIV
;
A
#
# COMPACT_ATOMS: atom_id res chain seq x y z
N MET A 1 13.33 39.31 -42.89
CA MET A 1 14.64 39.98 -43.06
C MET A 1 15.18 39.59 -44.44
N ILE A 2 15.86 40.47 -45.15
CA ILE A 2 16.52 40.18 -46.42
C ILE A 2 18.01 40.40 -46.19
N SER A 3 18.81 39.34 -46.27
CA SER A 3 20.25 39.41 -46.02
C SER A 3 21.04 39.06 -47.27
N ALA A 4 22.11 39.81 -47.55
CA ALA A 4 23.02 39.48 -48.63
C ALA A 4 23.79 38.19 -48.29
N LYS A 5 23.92 37.28 -49.26
CA LYS A 5 24.57 35.97 -49.04
C LYS A 5 26.04 36.06 -48.63
N ASP A 6 26.71 37.16 -48.97
CA ASP A 6 28.10 37.45 -48.59
C ASP A 6 28.22 38.14 -47.22
N GLY A 7 27.09 38.37 -46.53
CA GLY A 7 27.01 39.06 -45.25
C GLY A 7 27.22 40.57 -45.33
N SER A 8 27.25 41.16 -46.53
CA SER A 8 27.56 42.58 -46.71
C SER A 8 26.47 43.55 -46.24
N GLY A 9 25.24 43.07 -46.00
CA GLY A 9 24.15 43.91 -45.51
C GLY A 9 22.84 43.16 -45.27
N GLU A 10 21.97 43.80 -44.48
CA GLU A 10 20.63 43.29 -44.13
C GLU A 10 19.58 44.39 -44.21
N ILE A 11 18.38 44.04 -44.67
CA ILE A 11 17.21 44.91 -44.72
C ILE A 11 16.07 44.24 -43.93
N THR A 12 15.48 44.99 -43.00
CA THR A 12 14.29 44.56 -42.26
C THR A 12 13.09 45.38 -42.71
N VAL A 13 12.04 44.70 -43.18
CA VAL A 13 10.75 45.31 -43.49
C VAL A 13 9.81 44.99 -42.34
N ASN A 14 9.49 46.00 -41.53
CA ASN A 14 8.62 45.83 -40.37
C ASN A 14 7.18 45.53 -40.81
N SER A 15 6.55 44.55 -40.16
CA SER A 15 5.15 44.17 -40.37
C SER A 15 4.79 43.70 -41.78
N TYR A 16 5.76 43.25 -42.58
CA TYR A 16 5.51 42.76 -43.95
C TYR A 16 4.42 41.68 -44.00
N PHE A 17 4.48 40.72 -43.07
CA PHE A 17 3.54 39.59 -42.98
C PHE A 17 2.29 39.87 -42.15
N SER A 18 2.02 41.13 -41.78
CA SER A 18 0.81 41.47 -41.02
C SER A 18 -0.45 41.06 -41.79
N GLN A 19 -1.32 40.28 -41.13
CA GLN A 19 -2.52 39.67 -41.74
C GLN A 19 -2.18 38.95 -43.05
N ASP A 20 -1.17 38.08 -43.03
CA ASP A 20 -0.72 37.29 -44.18
C ASP A 20 -0.30 38.11 -45.42
N ALA A 21 0.27 39.29 -45.16
CA ALA A 21 0.61 40.31 -46.15
C ALA A 21 -0.62 40.94 -46.84
N ALA A 22 -1.76 40.99 -46.14
CA ALA A 22 -2.96 41.75 -46.51
C ALA A 22 -3.17 43.01 -45.66
N GLY A 23 -2.35 43.22 -44.61
CA GLY A 23 -2.48 44.33 -43.66
C GLY A 23 -2.11 45.72 -44.21
N GLY A 24 -1.66 45.82 -45.47
CA GLY A 24 -1.29 47.07 -46.14
C GLY A 24 0.13 47.57 -45.85
N TYR A 25 0.94 46.75 -45.18
CA TYR A 25 2.34 47.05 -44.82
C TYR A 25 3.36 46.31 -45.70
N GLN A 26 2.89 45.36 -46.51
CA GLN A 26 3.71 44.59 -47.41
C GLN A 26 4.30 45.47 -48.53
N ILE A 27 5.53 45.14 -48.95
CA ILE A 27 6.08 45.68 -50.20
C ILE A 27 5.58 44.78 -51.33
N ASP A 28 4.84 45.37 -52.27
CA ASP A 28 4.18 44.64 -53.35
C ASP A 28 5.18 43.91 -54.27
N GLN A 29 6.35 44.52 -54.51
CA GLN A 29 7.39 43.98 -55.38
C GLN A 29 8.80 44.34 -54.90
N ILE A 30 9.71 43.36 -54.92
CA ILE A 30 11.15 43.53 -54.74
C ILE A 30 11.82 43.28 -56.10
N LEU A 31 12.48 44.30 -56.64
CA LEU A 31 13.13 44.26 -57.96
C LEU A 31 14.66 44.16 -57.79
N PHE A 32 15.26 43.19 -58.46
CA PHE A 32 16.71 43.00 -58.53
C PHE A 32 17.28 43.58 -59.83
N ASP A 33 18.58 43.90 -59.83
CA ASP A 33 19.27 44.51 -60.98
C ASP A 33 19.35 43.57 -62.19
N ASP A 34 19.33 42.26 -61.97
CA ASP A 34 19.23 41.21 -62.97
C ASP A 34 17.84 41.10 -63.62
N GLY A 35 16.87 41.91 -63.17
CA GLY A 35 15.50 41.92 -63.66
C GLY A 35 14.56 40.95 -62.96
N THR A 36 15.02 40.20 -61.94
CA THR A 36 14.16 39.35 -61.12
C THR A 36 13.17 40.22 -60.33
N VAL A 37 11.90 39.83 -60.34
CA VAL A 37 10.83 40.46 -59.55
C VAL A 37 10.29 39.42 -58.59
N LEU A 38 10.33 39.73 -57.29
CA LEU A 38 9.60 38.97 -56.27
C LEU A 38 8.35 39.76 -55.90
N ASP A 39 7.19 39.22 -56.22
CA ASP A 39 5.92 39.72 -55.69
C ASP A 39 5.63 39.12 -54.30
N VAL A 40 4.54 39.55 -53.67
CA VAL A 40 4.13 39.06 -52.35
C VAL A 40 4.01 37.53 -52.32
N ALA A 41 3.45 36.91 -53.36
CA ALA A 41 3.29 35.46 -53.42
C ALA A 41 4.65 34.74 -53.49
N ALA A 42 5.57 35.24 -54.32
CA ALA A 42 6.92 34.72 -54.42
C ALA A 42 7.70 34.88 -53.10
N VAL A 43 7.55 36.02 -52.41
CA VAL A 43 8.16 36.24 -51.09
C VAL A 43 7.61 35.23 -50.07
N LYS A 44 6.29 35.04 -50.02
CA LYS A 44 5.65 34.07 -49.11
C LYS A 44 6.19 32.65 -49.32
N GLN A 45 6.38 32.22 -50.57
CA GLN A 45 6.93 30.90 -50.88
C GLN A 45 8.42 30.76 -50.52
N LEU A 46 9.20 31.84 -50.57
CA LEU A 46 10.63 31.79 -50.25
C LEU A 46 10.91 31.67 -48.76
N VAL A 47 10.05 32.24 -47.90
CA VAL A 47 10.30 32.31 -46.45
C VAL A 47 9.82 31.08 -45.67
N ILE A 48 8.96 30.25 -46.26
CA ILE A 48 8.47 28.99 -45.65
C ILE A 48 9.30 27.77 -46.09
N LYS A 49 10.42 27.99 -46.79
CA LYS A 49 11.28 26.92 -47.28
C LYS A 49 12.38 26.64 -46.26
N GLY A 50 12.35 25.45 -45.66
CA GLY A 50 13.40 24.99 -44.75
C GLY A 50 14.75 24.68 -45.44
N THR A 51 15.73 24.41 -44.59
CA THR A 51 17.15 24.22 -44.89
C THR A 51 17.72 23.08 -44.05
N GLU A 52 19.00 22.74 -44.24
CA GLU A 52 19.67 21.71 -43.42
C GLU A 52 20.14 22.25 -42.04
N GLN A 53 19.56 23.36 -41.59
CA GLN A 53 19.87 24.02 -40.32
C GLN A 53 18.58 24.28 -39.57
N ASN A 54 18.68 24.51 -38.26
CA ASN A 54 17.54 24.87 -37.41
C ASN A 54 16.77 26.07 -37.97
N ASP A 55 15.55 25.82 -38.40
CA ASP A 55 14.64 26.79 -38.99
C ASP A 55 13.45 27.09 -38.07
N THR A 56 12.83 28.24 -38.31
CA THR A 56 11.53 28.57 -37.70
C THR A 56 10.62 29.07 -38.81
N LEU A 57 9.65 28.25 -39.17
CA LEU A 57 8.80 28.45 -40.33
C LEU A 57 7.35 28.70 -39.88
N TYR A 58 6.76 29.79 -40.38
CA TYR A 58 5.36 30.13 -40.13
C TYR A 58 4.62 30.16 -41.45
N ALA A 59 3.59 29.33 -41.58
CA ALA A 59 2.68 29.32 -42.71
C ALA A 59 1.55 30.35 -42.52
N TYR A 60 0.51 30.26 -43.35
CA TYR A 60 -0.53 31.26 -43.55
C TYR A 60 -1.91 30.63 -43.36
N ALA A 61 -2.99 31.42 -43.51
CA ALA A 61 -4.36 30.96 -43.28
C ALA A 61 -4.96 30.01 -44.35
N GLU A 62 -4.15 29.48 -45.27
CA GLU A 62 -4.59 28.51 -46.30
C GLU A 62 -3.77 27.23 -46.12
N GLY A 63 -4.28 26.08 -46.56
CA GLY A 63 -3.53 24.82 -46.49
C GLY A 63 -2.15 24.92 -47.16
N ASN A 64 -1.10 24.60 -46.40
CA ASN A 64 0.29 24.81 -46.75
C ASN A 64 1.10 23.51 -46.66
N THR A 65 2.33 23.56 -47.17
CA THR A 65 3.29 22.45 -47.06
C THR A 65 4.61 22.99 -46.57
N LEU A 66 5.01 22.58 -45.37
CA LEU A 66 6.25 22.97 -44.72
C LEU A 66 7.16 21.74 -44.61
N ALA A 67 8.45 21.95 -44.92
CA ALA A 67 9.49 20.95 -44.74
C ALA A 67 10.70 21.60 -44.09
N GLY A 68 11.08 21.13 -42.90
CA GLY A 68 12.26 21.56 -42.16
C GLY A 68 13.55 21.09 -42.82
N LEU A 69 13.59 19.79 -43.19
CA LEU A 69 14.71 19.04 -43.78
C LEU A 69 15.68 18.49 -42.74
N GLY A 70 16.57 19.31 -42.19
CA GLY A 70 17.54 18.85 -41.22
C GLY A 70 17.87 19.95 -40.23
N GLY A 71 18.20 19.58 -39.00
CA GLY A 71 18.29 20.53 -37.90
C GLY A 71 17.12 20.36 -36.94
N ASN A 72 17.09 21.18 -35.88
CA ASN A 72 15.98 21.19 -34.94
C ASN A 72 15.06 22.34 -35.31
N ASP A 73 13.96 22.02 -35.97
CA ASP A 73 13.08 22.98 -36.63
C ASP A 73 11.81 23.25 -35.84
N ALA A 74 11.25 24.44 -35.99
CA ALA A 74 9.93 24.79 -35.45
C ALA A 74 8.99 25.19 -36.60
N LEU A 75 7.98 24.37 -36.87
CA LEU A 75 7.05 24.51 -37.98
C LEU A 75 5.65 24.84 -37.43
N TYR A 76 5.06 25.92 -37.93
CA TYR A 76 3.72 26.37 -37.56
C TYR A 76 2.85 26.48 -38.81
N GLY A 77 1.82 25.65 -38.94
CA GLY A 77 0.89 25.61 -40.07
C GLY A 77 -0.06 26.81 -40.09
N GLY A 78 -0.71 27.10 -38.97
CA GLY A 78 -1.60 28.25 -38.86
C GLY A 78 -3.05 27.85 -39.05
N ALA A 79 -3.67 28.20 -40.18
CA ALA A 79 -5.05 27.81 -40.44
C ALA A 79 -5.18 27.18 -41.84
N GLY A 80 -6.14 26.27 -42.01
CA GLY A 80 -6.28 25.45 -43.20
C GLY A 80 -5.65 24.07 -43.00
N ASP A 81 -5.91 23.16 -43.93
CA ASP A 81 -5.39 21.78 -43.86
C ASP A 81 -3.92 21.76 -44.32
N ASP A 82 -2.99 21.64 -43.38
CA ASP A 82 -1.55 21.75 -43.60
C ASP A 82 -0.82 20.40 -43.66
N LEU A 83 0.35 20.39 -44.32
CA LEU A 83 1.29 19.26 -44.33
C LEU A 83 2.64 19.71 -43.79
N LEU A 84 3.01 19.24 -42.61
CA LEU A 84 4.24 19.59 -41.91
C LEU A 84 5.17 18.37 -41.87
N SER A 85 6.42 18.55 -42.29
CA SER A 85 7.48 17.54 -42.19
C SER A 85 8.70 18.15 -41.49
N GLY A 86 9.10 17.62 -40.34
CA GLY A 86 10.29 18.06 -39.60
C GLY A 86 11.56 17.66 -40.35
N GLY A 87 11.81 16.36 -40.44
CA GLY A 87 12.94 15.79 -41.18
C GLY A 87 13.93 15.13 -40.23
N ASN A 88 15.20 15.54 -40.28
CA ASN A 88 16.21 15.02 -39.36
C ASN A 88 16.48 16.01 -38.22
N GLY A 89 16.27 15.60 -36.99
CA GLY A 89 16.60 16.39 -35.80
C GLY A 89 15.45 16.37 -34.81
N ASN A 90 15.50 17.20 -33.79
CA ASN A 90 14.42 17.28 -32.81
C ASN A 90 13.52 18.45 -33.17
N ASP A 91 12.38 18.14 -33.78
CA ASP A 91 11.51 19.13 -34.39
C ASP A 91 10.28 19.42 -33.51
N THR A 92 9.70 20.60 -33.68
CA THR A 92 8.42 20.99 -33.08
C THR A 92 7.45 21.38 -34.19
N LEU A 93 6.39 20.60 -34.36
CA LEU A 93 5.37 20.82 -35.38
C LEU A 93 4.04 21.18 -34.72
N GLN A 94 3.48 22.32 -35.13
CA GLN A 94 2.16 22.79 -34.72
C GLN A 94 1.28 23.01 -35.95
N GLY A 95 0.24 22.20 -36.12
CA GLY A 95 -0.72 22.29 -37.23
C GLY A 95 -1.53 23.59 -37.15
N GLY A 96 -2.41 23.70 -36.17
CA GLY A 96 -3.18 24.92 -35.90
C GLY A 96 -4.67 24.67 -36.03
N GLU A 97 -5.37 25.41 -36.89
CA GLU A 97 -6.77 25.14 -37.21
C GLU A 97 -6.89 24.45 -38.57
N GLY A 98 -7.52 23.28 -38.67
CA GLY A 98 -7.61 22.55 -39.94
C GLY A 98 -7.35 21.06 -39.71
N ASN A 99 -7.53 20.25 -40.75
CA ASN A 99 -7.18 18.83 -40.68
C ASN A 99 -5.75 18.65 -41.17
N ASP A 100 -4.80 18.63 -40.25
CA ASP A 100 -3.38 18.71 -40.53
C ASP A 100 -2.71 17.34 -40.63
N LYS A 101 -1.58 17.29 -41.33
CA LYS A 101 -0.73 16.11 -41.43
C LYS A 101 0.67 16.45 -40.93
N LEU A 102 1.07 15.80 -39.84
CA LEU A 102 2.34 16.06 -39.18
C LEU A 102 3.23 14.82 -39.27
N HIS A 103 4.44 14.99 -39.80
CA HIS A 103 5.48 13.96 -39.84
C HIS A 103 6.74 14.52 -39.18
N GLY A 104 7.06 14.07 -37.96
CA GLY A 104 8.28 14.50 -37.26
C GLY A 104 9.54 14.11 -38.04
N GLY A 105 9.62 12.83 -38.42
CA GLY A 105 10.77 12.29 -39.12
C GLY A 105 11.67 11.54 -38.15
N SER A 106 12.97 11.76 -38.21
CA SER A 106 13.92 11.12 -37.31
C SER A 106 14.39 12.09 -36.23
N GLY A 107 14.50 11.60 -35.00
CA GLY A 107 14.87 12.41 -33.84
C GLY A 107 13.76 12.34 -32.81
N ASN A 108 13.77 13.27 -31.85
CA ASN A 108 12.77 13.30 -30.78
C ASN A 108 11.88 14.52 -30.98
N ASP A 109 10.71 14.30 -31.54
CA ASP A 109 9.84 15.35 -32.04
C ASP A 109 8.68 15.66 -31.10
N VAL A 110 8.16 16.88 -31.19
CA VAL A 110 6.95 17.32 -30.50
C VAL A 110 5.92 17.71 -31.54
N LEU A 111 4.79 17.02 -31.56
CA LEU A 111 3.72 17.21 -32.54
C LEU A 111 2.44 17.67 -31.83
N ASN A 112 1.80 18.71 -32.35
CA ASN A 112 0.50 19.19 -31.92
C ASN A 112 -0.31 19.56 -33.16
N GLY A 113 -1.31 18.76 -33.49
CA GLY A 113 -2.19 19.01 -34.63
C GLY A 113 -3.04 20.26 -34.43
N GLY A 114 -3.51 20.47 -33.20
CA GLY A 114 -4.35 21.61 -32.86
C GLY A 114 -5.81 21.24 -33.00
N LYS A 115 -6.59 22.08 -33.68
CA LYS A 115 -8.03 21.93 -33.82
C LYS A 115 -8.34 21.39 -35.21
N GLY A 116 -8.96 20.21 -35.27
CA GLY A 116 -9.38 19.50 -36.46
C GLY A 116 -9.23 17.99 -36.29
N GLU A 117 -9.46 17.23 -37.35
CA GLU A 117 -9.13 15.81 -37.37
C GLU A 117 -7.73 15.63 -37.98
N ASP A 118 -6.72 15.53 -37.13
CA ASP A 118 -5.33 15.56 -37.55
C ASP A 118 -4.75 14.15 -37.79
N ILE A 119 -3.65 14.08 -38.54
CA ILE A 119 -2.93 12.84 -38.82
C ILE A 119 -1.45 13.00 -38.46
N TYR A 120 -1.03 12.30 -37.42
CA TYR A 120 0.36 12.14 -37.03
C TYR A 120 0.95 10.91 -37.71
N ILE A 121 1.97 11.08 -38.54
CA ILE A 121 2.57 10.03 -39.35
C ILE A 121 3.88 9.61 -38.70
N PHE A 122 4.08 8.31 -38.53
CA PHE A 122 5.34 7.74 -38.08
C PHE A 122 5.76 6.63 -39.03
N ASP A 123 6.97 6.73 -39.58
CA ASP A 123 7.61 5.70 -40.38
C ASP A 123 8.53 4.83 -39.51
N LYS A 124 9.61 4.24 -40.02
CA LYS A 124 10.57 3.47 -39.18
C LYS A 124 11.75 4.28 -38.66
N SER A 125 11.83 5.55 -39.03
CA SER A 125 12.91 6.46 -38.62
C SER A 125 12.57 7.25 -37.35
N PHE A 126 11.32 7.21 -36.89
CA PHE A 126 10.85 7.90 -35.69
C PHE A 126 11.66 7.54 -34.45
N GLY A 127 11.97 8.55 -33.63
CA GLY A 127 12.70 8.38 -32.38
C GLY A 127 11.75 8.40 -31.19
N LYS A 128 12.01 9.26 -30.20
CA LYS A 128 11.16 9.41 -29.02
C LYS A 128 10.29 10.64 -29.14
N ASP A 129 9.08 10.44 -29.64
CA ASP A 129 8.20 11.51 -30.04
C ASP A 129 7.06 11.71 -29.05
N SER A 130 6.58 12.94 -28.97
CA SER A 130 5.48 13.35 -28.09
C SER A 130 4.38 14.00 -28.90
N ILE A 131 3.16 13.50 -28.75
CA ILE A 131 1.94 14.10 -29.29
C ILE A 131 1.22 14.83 -28.15
N GLN A 132 1.07 16.14 -28.30
CA GLN A 132 0.28 16.97 -27.40
C GLN A 132 -1.15 17.02 -27.91
N ASN A 133 -2.01 16.15 -27.38
CA ASN A 133 -3.44 16.21 -27.67
C ASN A 133 -4.15 17.15 -26.70
N ASP A 134 -4.27 18.41 -27.11
CA ASP A 134 -4.96 19.47 -26.35
C ASP A 134 -6.48 19.49 -26.59
N TYR A 135 -6.97 18.82 -27.63
CA TYR A 135 -8.37 18.80 -28.06
C TYR A 135 -8.95 17.36 -28.06
N PRO A 136 -9.06 16.72 -26.88
CA PRO A 136 -9.42 15.31 -26.74
C PRO A 136 -10.89 15.00 -27.07
N GLU A 137 -11.66 15.91 -27.64
CA GLU A 137 -13.01 15.64 -28.14
C GLU A 137 -13.00 15.37 -29.66
N GLU A 138 -11.86 15.64 -30.33
CA GLU A 138 -11.68 15.48 -31.77
C GLU A 138 -11.05 14.10 -32.10
N THR A 139 -11.19 13.67 -33.36
CA THR A 139 -10.80 12.32 -33.81
C THR A 139 -9.50 12.38 -34.60
N ASP A 140 -8.38 12.38 -33.89
CA ASP A 140 -7.07 12.33 -34.51
C ASP A 140 -6.71 10.93 -35.04
N THR A 141 -5.66 10.85 -35.85
CA THR A 141 -5.14 9.61 -36.38
C THR A 141 -3.64 9.49 -36.16
N ILE A 142 -3.20 8.40 -35.54
CA ILE A 142 -1.79 8.00 -35.55
C ILE A 142 -1.61 7.00 -36.68
N ARG A 143 -0.90 7.40 -37.74
CA ARG A 143 -0.66 6.60 -38.94
C ARG A 143 0.74 6.00 -38.90
N LEU A 144 0.81 4.69 -38.66
CA LEU A 144 2.05 3.92 -38.63
C LEU A 144 2.34 3.29 -39.99
N THR A 145 3.34 3.80 -40.70
CA THR A 145 3.66 3.45 -42.10
C THR A 145 4.79 2.42 -42.20
N ASP A 146 5.38 2.20 -43.37
CA ASP A 146 6.57 1.35 -43.57
C ASP A 146 6.46 -0.08 -43.02
N GLY A 147 5.27 -0.68 -43.13
CA GLY A 147 5.01 -2.06 -42.74
C GLY A 147 4.91 -2.32 -41.23
N TRP A 148 4.75 -1.29 -40.38
CA TRP A 148 4.41 -1.47 -38.97
C TRP A 148 3.15 -2.32 -38.79
N THR A 149 3.22 -3.31 -37.90
CA THR A 149 2.08 -4.11 -37.46
C THR A 149 1.92 -4.00 -35.94
N GLN A 150 0.73 -4.33 -35.42
CA GLN A 150 0.49 -4.33 -33.97
C GLN A 150 1.46 -5.23 -33.21
N SER A 151 1.89 -6.36 -33.80
CA SER A 151 2.82 -7.29 -33.14
C SER A 151 4.21 -6.71 -32.92
N ASP A 152 4.58 -5.67 -33.66
CA ASP A 152 5.89 -5.02 -33.57
C ASP A 152 5.95 -4.00 -32.41
N LEU A 153 4.82 -3.73 -31.75
CA LEU A 153 4.67 -2.68 -30.75
C LEU A 153 4.24 -3.22 -29.39
N VAL A 154 4.54 -2.45 -28.35
CA VAL A 154 4.02 -2.59 -26.99
C VAL A 154 3.22 -1.34 -26.67
N PHE A 155 2.05 -1.49 -26.07
CA PHE A 155 1.17 -0.41 -25.67
C PHE A 155 1.13 -0.39 -24.15
N THR A 156 1.50 0.73 -23.54
CA THR A 156 1.42 0.91 -22.09
C THR A 156 0.73 2.22 -21.76
N ARG A 157 0.26 2.33 -20.51
CA ARG A 157 -0.36 3.53 -19.98
C ARG A 157 0.57 4.17 -18.98
N SER A 158 0.79 5.47 -19.12
CA SER A 158 1.51 6.28 -18.13
C SER A 158 0.59 7.41 -17.68
N ASN A 159 -0.06 7.25 -16.52
CA ASN A 159 -1.11 8.14 -16.04
C ASN A 159 -2.27 8.30 -17.06
N SER A 160 -2.42 9.49 -17.64
CA SER A 160 -3.40 9.77 -18.69
C SER A 160 -2.84 9.60 -20.11
N SER A 161 -1.56 9.25 -20.27
CA SER A 161 -0.91 9.14 -21.58
C SER A 161 -0.88 7.70 -22.08
N LEU A 162 -1.03 7.53 -23.39
CA LEU A 162 -0.71 6.28 -24.09
C LEU A 162 0.75 6.32 -24.51
N VAL A 163 1.48 5.24 -24.25
CA VAL A 163 2.86 5.06 -24.72
C VAL A 163 2.90 3.88 -25.67
N ILE A 164 3.46 4.09 -26.85
CA ILE A 164 3.61 3.09 -27.91
C ILE A 164 5.11 2.89 -28.13
N THR A 165 5.63 1.72 -27.76
CA THR A 165 7.07 1.43 -27.85
C THR A 165 7.34 0.39 -28.92
N ALA A 166 8.31 0.65 -29.79
CA ALA A 166 8.77 -0.31 -30.79
C ALA A 166 9.63 -1.41 -30.15
N LYS A 167 9.32 -2.68 -30.44
CA LYS A 167 10.03 -3.84 -29.86
C LYS A 167 11.47 -4.00 -30.36
N ASP A 168 11.78 -3.51 -31.56
CA ASP A 168 13.13 -3.49 -32.10
C ASP A 168 13.98 -2.32 -31.55
N GLY A 169 13.38 -1.47 -30.71
CA GLY A 169 14.03 -0.33 -30.07
C GLY A 169 14.20 0.88 -30.98
N THR A 170 13.49 0.95 -32.12
CA THR A 170 13.60 2.10 -33.04
C THR A 170 13.11 3.40 -32.42
N GLY A 171 12.02 3.36 -31.64
CA GLY A 171 11.40 4.56 -31.11
C GLY A 171 10.26 4.31 -30.11
N GLU A 172 9.72 5.41 -29.61
CA GLU A 172 8.60 5.47 -28.66
C GLU A 172 7.72 6.68 -29.00
N ILE A 173 6.40 6.51 -28.99
CA ILE A 173 5.43 7.60 -29.16
C ILE A 173 4.68 7.76 -27.85
N SER A 174 4.74 8.96 -27.25
CA SER A 174 3.95 9.33 -26.08
C SER A 174 2.80 10.23 -26.49
N VAL A 175 1.56 9.78 -26.28
CA VAL A 175 0.35 10.53 -26.61
C VAL A 175 -0.24 11.09 -25.32
N GLY A 176 -0.05 12.39 -25.10
CA GLY A 176 -0.52 13.07 -23.91
C GLY A 176 -2.05 13.04 -23.78
N ASN A 177 -2.55 12.88 -22.56
CA ASN A 177 -3.97 12.97 -22.20
C ASN A 177 -4.92 11.97 -22.92
N PHE A 178 -4.40 10.94 -23.59
CA PHE A 178 -5.17 9.92 -24.30
C PHE A 178 -6.30 9.30 -23.44
N PHE A 179 -6.06 9.07 -22.15
CA PHE A 179 -7.00 8.45 -21.20
C PHE A 179 -7.67 9.45 -20.23
N ARG A 180 -7.63 10.76 -20.49
CA ARG A 180 -8.12 11.79 -19.53
C ARG A 180 -9.64 11.83 -19.37
N VAL A 181 -10.40 11.46 -20.41
CA VAL A 181 -11.87 11.33 -20.39
C VAL A 181 -12.17 9.95 -20.96
N ASP A 182 -12.39 8.95 -20.11
CA ASP A 182 -12.66 7.52 -20.40
C ASP A 182 -12.70 7.10 -21.90
N GLY A 183 -11.61 7.34 -22.64
CA GLY A 183 -11.42 7.04 -24.05
C GLY A 183 -12.35 7.68 -25.10
N ILE A 184 -12.72 8.96 -25.03
CA ILE A 184 -13.48 9.62 -26.14
C ILE A 184 -12.74 10.80 -26.81
N GLY A 185 -11.41 10.78 -26.79
CA GLY A 185 -10.66 11.42 -27.88
C GLY A 185 -10.55 10.41 -28.99
N GLY A 186 -11.19 10.63 -30.13
CA GLY A 186 -11.33 9.67 -31.23
C GLY A 186 -10.02 9.25 -31.92
N ALA A 187 -8.87 9.45 -31.27
CA ALA A 187 -7.57 9.02 -31.72
C ALA A 187 -7.59 7.53 -32.11
N LYS A 188 -7.48 7.27 -33.41
CA LYS A 188 -7.38 5.92 -33.98
C LYS A 188 -5.95 5.66 -34.43
N ILE A 189 -5.46 4.46 -34.17
CA ILE A 189 -4.17 4.01 -34.72
C ILE A 189 -4.45 3.27 -36.02
N VAL A 190 -3.78 3.65 -37.10
CA VAL A 190 -3.93 3.04 -38.43
C VAL A 190 -2.58 2.49 -38.90
N PHE A 191 -2.48 1.17 -38.99
CA PHE A 191 -1.30 0.46 -39.49
C PHE A 191 -1.23 0.46 -41.01
N ASP A 192 -0.03 0.17 -41.55
CA ASP A 192 0.22 0.20 -42.98
C ASP A 192 -0.61 -0.80 -43.80
N GLY A 193 -0.91 -1.96 -43.20
CA GLY A 193 -1.83 -2.94 -43.76
C GLY A 193 -3.31 -2.55 -43.70
N GLY A 194 -3.66 -1.37 -43.17
CA GLY A 194 -5.03 -0.88 -43.01
C GLY A 194 -5.75 -1.37 -41.76
N ALA A 195 -5.10 -2.17 -40.91
CA ALA A 195 -5.64 -2.53 -39.59
C ALA A 195 -5.75 -1.29 -38.70
N THR A 196 -6.76 -1.25 -37.84
CA THR A 196 -7.03 -0.10 -36.96
C THR A 196 -7.24 -0.52 -35.52
N LEU A 197 -6.71 0.26 -34.58
CA LEU A 197 -7.06 0.20 -33.15
C LEU A 197 -7.87 1.43 -32.80
N ASN A 198 -9.01 1.21 -32.16
CA ASN A 198 -9.81 2.27 -31.56
C ASN A 198 -9.49 2.36 -30.05
N ALA A 199 -10.09 3.35 -29.38
CA ALA A 199 -9.90 3.57 -27.96
C ALA A 199 -10.23 2.34 -27.11
N ASP A 200 -11.35 1.65 -27.37
CA ASP A 200 -11.78 0.48 -26.59
C ASP A 200 -10.74 -0.65 -26.66
N VAL A 201 -10.25 -0.98 -27.85
CA VAL A 201 -9.20 -2.00 -28.01
C VAL A 201 -7.90 -1.56 -27.33
N LEU A 202 -7.58 -0.26 -27.35
CA LEU A 202 -6.39 0.25 -26.67
C LEU A 202 -6.51 0.18 -25.15
N LYS A 203 -7.71 0.40 -24.59
CA LYS A 203 -7.98 0.20 -23.15
C LYS A 203 -7.68 -1.24 -22.75
N ASP A 204 -8.20 -2.21 -23.51
CA ASP A 204 -7.97 -3.63 -23.23
C ASP A 204 -6.49 -4.04 -23.35
N LEU A 205 -5.73 -3.37 -24.22
CA LEU A 205 -4.30 -3.66 -24.40
C LEU A 205 -3.43 -3.12 -23.26
N VAL A 206 -3.82 -2.04 -22.59
CA VAL A 206 -3.01 -1.39 -21.55
C VAL A 206 -3.36 -1.84 -20.12
N THR A 207 -4.32 -2.76 -19.95
CA THR A 207 -4.64 -3.38 -18.66
C THR A 207 -3.86 -4.66 -18.39
N VAL A 208 -3.05 -5.12 -19.36
CA VAL A 208 -2.14 -6.25 -19.20
C VAL A 208 -0.71 -5.73 -19.28
N GLY A 209 0.06 -5.99 -18.23
CA GLY A 209 1.47 -5.68 -18.13
C GLY A 209 2.36 -6.65 -18.91
N SER A 210 3.57 -6.81 -18.42
CA SER A 210 4.69 -7.49 -19.04
C SER A 210 5.44 -8.33 -18.00
N GLU A 211 6.58 -8.91 -18.38
CA GLU A 211 7.43 -9.63 -17.42
C GLU A 211 8.42 -8.68 -16.70
N GLN A 212 8.13 -7.39 -16.68
CA GLN A 212 8.89 -6.33 -16.03
C GLN A 212 7.96 -5.51 -15.15
N ASN A 213 8.54 -4.72 -14.24
CA ASN A 213 7.79 -3.83 -13.36
C ASN A 213 6.92 -2.84 -14.15
N ASP A 214 5.62 -2.94 -13.98
CA ASP A 214 4.60 -2.16 -14.66
C ASP A 214 3.80 -1.26 -13.72
N ASN A 215 3.14 -0.25 -14.29
CA ASN A 215 2.16 0.57 -13.60
C ASN A 215 0.84 0.52 -14.39
N LEU A 216 -0.16 -0.14 -13.82
CA LEU A 216 -1.45 -0.38 -14.46
C LEU A 216 -2.56 0.41 -13.76
N TYR A 217 -3.53 0.88 -14.53
CA TYR A 217 -4.61 1.73 -14.04
C TYR A 217 -5.94 1.29 -14.62
N ALA A 218 -6.91 1.06 -13.75
CA ALA A 218 -8.30 0.76 -14.07
C ALA A 218 -9.06 1.98 -14.62
N TYR A 219 -10.33 1.73 -14.97
CA TYR A 219 -11.33 2.70 -15.40
C TYR A 219 -12.53 2.67 -14.45
N ALA A 220 -13.31 3.77 -14.42
CA ALA A 220 -14.32 4.01 -13.38
C ALA A 220 -15.45 2.96 -13.27
N GLU A 221 -15.74 2.20 -14.32
CA GLU A 221 -16.84 1.22 -14.37
C GLU A 221 -16.43 -0.20 -13.93
N GLY A 222 -15.19 -0.38 -13.46
CA GLY A 222 -14.58 -1.68 -13.18
C GLY A 222 -13.71 -2.17 -14.34
N SER A 223 -12.63 -2.86 -14.01
CA SER A 223 -11.57 -3.29 -14.93
C SER A 223 -10.93 -4.58 -14.47
N LYS A 224 -10.34 -5.31 -15.41
CA LYS A 224 -9.43 -6.41 -15.09
C LYS A 224 -8.00 -6.00 -15.43
N LEU A 225 -7.14 -5.89 -14.42
CA LEU A 225 -5.71 -5.63 -14.54
C LEU A 225 -4.91 -6.92 -14.32
N SER A 226 -3.82 -7.10 -15.06
CA SER A 226 -2.90 -8.22 -14.89
C SER A 226 -1.45 -7.75 -15.05
N GLY A 227 -0.65 -7.78 -13.99
CA GLY A 227 0.76 -7.37 -13.98
C GLY A 227 1.67 -8.35 -14.73
N LEU A 228 1.44 -9.65 -14.53
CA LEU A 228 2.20 -10.81 -15.04
C LEU A 228 3.48 -11.08 -14.25
N GLY A 229 4.58 -10.38 -14.51
CA GLY A 229 5.85 -10.64 -13.83
C GLY A 229 6.62 -9.36 -13.59
N GLY A 230 7.37 -9.28 -12.50
CA GLY A 230 8.00 -8.02 -12.08
C GLY A 230 7.39 -7.55 -10.77
N ASP A 231 7.93 -6.48 -10.20
CA ASP A 231 7.30 -5.84 -9.04
C ASP A 231 6.37 -4.73 -9.55
N ASP A 232 5.07 -5.01 -9.58
CA ASP A 232 4.07 -4.20 -10.28
C ASP A 232 3.25 -3.30 -9.34
N TYR A 233 2.75 -2.19 -9.89
CA TYR A 233 1.77 -1.33 -9.23
C TYR A 233 0.45 -1.37 -10.01
N LEU A 234 -0.60 -1.92 -9.40
CA LEU A 234 -1.94 -2.01 -9.97
C LEU A 234 -2.89 -1.11 -9.19
N TYR A 235 -3.47 -0.12 -9.87
CA TYR A 235 -4.41 0.81 -9.29
C TYR A 235 -5.81 0.62 -9.89
N GLY A 236 -6.75 0.19 -9.07
CA GLY A 236 -8.18 0.21 -9.32
C GLY A 236 -8.76 1.64 -9.41
N ALA A 237 -10.08 1.74 -9.47
CA ALA A 237 -10.87 2.93 -9.69
C ALA A 237 -12.07 2.97 -8.74
N ALA A 238 -13.27 3.31 -9.22
CA ALA A 238 -14.46 3.46 -8.38
C ALA A 238 -15.51 2.36 -8.60
N GLY A 239 -15.24 1.44 -9.51
CA GLY A 239 -16.11 0.32 -9.84
C GLY A 239 -15.40 -0.99 -9.53
N ASP A 240 -16.17 -2.08 -9.44
CA ASP A 240 -15.66 -3.40 -9.05
C ASP A 240 -14.52 -3.88 -9.99
N ASP A 241 -13.29 -3.86 -9.48
CA ASP A 241 -12.08 -4.18 -10.21
C ASP A 241 -11.55 -5.59 -9.88
N THR A 242 -10.81 -6.19 -10.81
CA THR A 242 -10.01 -7.40 -10.58
C THR A 242 -8.55 -7.10 -10.86
N LEU A 243 -7.72 -7.20 -9.83
CA LEU A 243 -6.30 -6.88 -9.88
C LEU A 243 -5.50 -8.18 -9.67
N GLU A 244 -4.77 -8.61 -10.70
CA GLU A 244 -3.90 -9.79 -10.66
C GLU A 244 -2.44 -9.33 -10.76
N GLY A 245 -1.67 -9.36 -9.67
CA GLY A 245 -0.25 -8.97 -9.65
C GLY A 245 0.59 -9.90 -10.51
N GLY A 246 0.71 -11.15 -10.09
CA GLY A 246 1.39 -12.19 -10.86
C GLY A 246 2.61 -12.72 -10.12
N ASN A 247 3.79 -12.66 -10.74
CA ASN A 247 5.05 -13.03 -10.09
C ASN A 247 5.84 -11.79 -9.71
N GLY A 248 6.29 -11.69 -8.47
CA GLY A 248 7.09 -10.56 -7.99
C GLY A 248 6.41 -9.92 -6.80
N ASN A 249 6.97 -8.84 -6.26
CA ASN A 249 6.42 -8.20 -5.06
C ASN A 249 5.52 -7.05 -5.51
N ASP A 250 4.22 -7.31 -5.58
CA ASP A 250 3.28 -6.41 -6.21
C ASP A 250 2.58 -5.51 -5.18
N THR A 251 2.12 -4.34 -5.64
CA THR A 251 1.28 -3.42 -4.86
C THR A 251 -0.05 -3.24 -5.57
N LEU A 252 -1.14 -3.69 -4.94
CA LEU A 252 -2.49 -3.65 -5.48
C LEU A 252 -3.37 -2.74 -4.61
N GLU A 253 -3.99 -1.74 -5.24
CA GLU A 253 -4.93 -0.80 -4.61
C GLU A 253 -6.27 -0.81 -5.35
N GLY A 254 -7.34 -1.39 -4.80
CA GLY A 254 -8.67 -1.45 -5.45
C GLY A 254 -9.39 -0.09 -5.49
N LYS A 255 -9.25 0.68 -4.41
CA LYS A 255 -9.81 2.03 -4.14
C LYS A 255 -11.29 2.02 -3.80
N GLY A 256 -12.21 1.84 -4.74
CA GLY A 256 -13.64 1.92 -4.46
C GLY A 256 -14.40 0.97 -5.35
N GLY A 257 -15.40 0.30 -4.78
CA GLY A 257 -16.06 -0.81 -5.45
C GLY A 257 -15.84 -2.11 -4.66
N ASN A 258 -16.41 -3.21 -5.13
CA ASN A 258 -16.15 -4.52 -4.54
C ASN A 258 -15.03 -5.19 -5.33
N ASP A 259 -13.81 -5.03 -4.86
CA ASP A 259 -12.62 -5.37 -5.63
C ASP A 259 -12.13 -6.79 -5.33
N THR A 260 -11.53 -7.42 -6.34
CA THR A 260 -10.85 -8.71 -6.21
C THR A 260 -9.36 -8.54 -6.40
N LEU A 261 -8.58 -8.76 -5.35
CA LEU A 261 -7.13 -8.60 -5.33
C LEU A 261 -6.45 -9.95 -5.23
N ILE A 262 -5.59 -10.24 -6.20
CA ILE A 262 -4.82 -11.49 -6.32
C ILE A 262 -3.36 -11.10 -6.47
N GLY A 263 -2.62 -11.07 -5.35
CA GLY A 263 -1.19 -10.73 -5.36
C GLY A 263 -0.39 -11.67 -6.26
N GLY A 264 -0.54 -12.98 -6.02
CA GLY A 264 0.10 -14.01 -6.84
C GLY A 264 1.26 -14.64 -6.09
N ILE A 265 2.40 -14.83 -6.74
CA ILE A 265 3.63 -15.34 -6.12
C ILE A 265 4.52 -14.15 -5.78
N GLY A 266 4.82 -13.95 -4.50
CA GLY A 266 5.74 -12.90 -4.13
C GLY A 266 5.63 -12.47 -2.68
N ASN A 267 5.85 -11.19 -2.41
CA ASN A 267 5.52 -10.61 -1.12
C ASN A 267 4.74 -9.34 -1.40
N ASP A 268 3.42 -9.47 -1.41
CA ASP A 268 2.55 -8.48 -2.01
C ASP A 268 1.95 -7.55 -0.96
N SER A 269 1.63 -6.34 -1.37
CA SER A 269 0.92 -5.33 -0.57
C SER A 269 -0.46 -5.09 -1.16
N LEU A 270 -1.51 -5.47 -0.43
CA LEU A 270 -2.89 -5.45 -0.90
C LEU A 270 -3.73 -4.48 -0.08
N ASN A 271 -4.47 -3.60 -0.76
CA ASN A 271 -5.42 -2.68 -0.14
C ASN A 271 -6.69 -2.65 -1.01
N GLY A 272 -7.77 -3.22 -0.50
CA GLY A 272 -9.06 -3.24 -1.18
C GLY A 272 -9.60 -1.83 -1.39
N GLY A 273 -9.81 -1.08 -0.32
CA GLY A 273 -10.35 0.28 -0.39
C GLY A 273 -11.78 0.31 0.13
N GLU A 274 -12.62 1.21 -0.38
CA GLU A 274 -14.03 1.29 -0.02
C GLU A 274 -14.84 0.17 -0.68
N GLY A 275 -15.51 -0.69 0.09
CA GLY A 275 -16.42 -1.68 -0.48
C GLY A 275 -16.39 -3.05 0.21
N ASN A 276 -16.81 -4.10 -0.49
CA ASN A 276 -16.67 -5.47 0.01
C ASN A 276 -15.60 -6.18 -0.82
N ASP A 277 -14.37 -6.15 -0.33
CA ASP A 277 -13.22 -6.59 -1.10
C ASP A 277 -12.87 -8.05 -0.83
N SER A 278 -12.20 -8.67 -1.81
CA SER A 278 -11.80 -10.07 -1.80
C SER A 278 -10.32 -10.22 -2.09
N TYR A 279 -9.55 -10.62 -1.08
CA TYR A 279 -8.13 -10.95 -1.18
C TYR A 279 -7.97 -12.46 -1.40
N ILE A 280 -7.49 -12.88 -2.57
CA ILE A 280 -7.42 -14.30 -2.96
C ILE A 280 -5.97 -14.81 -2.92
N PHE A 281 -5.75 -15.89 -2.17
CA PHE A 281 -4.45 -16.54 -2.04
C PHE A 281 -4.49 -17.96 -2.58
N GLY A 282 -3.69 -18.21 -3.63
CA GLY A 282 -3.46 -19.53 -4.22
C GLY A 282 -2.35 -20.31 -3.50
N LYS A 283 -1.59 -21.14 -4.22
CA LYS A 283 -0.38 -21.81 -3.70
C LYS A 283 0.87 -20.94 -3.87
N ASN A 284 1.82 -21.06 -2.93
CA ASN A 284 3.10 -20.32 -2.95
C ASN A 284 2.94 -18.80 -3.01
N PHE A 285 1.90 -18.28 -2.35
CA PHE A 285 1.62 -16.85 -2.36
C PHE A 285 2.72 -16.00 -1.72
N GLY A 286 3.56 -16.61 -0.88
CA GLY A 286 4.68 -15.94 -0.25
C GLY A 286 4.25 -15.09 0.93
N LYS A 287 4.81 -13.88 1.15
CA LYS A 287 4.56 -13.11 2.39
C LYS A 287 3.82 -11.82 2.12
N ASP A 288 2.51 -11.88 2.25
CA ASP A 288 1.65 -10.79 1.81
C ASP A 288 1.14 -9.98 3.00
N THR A 289 0.93 -8.70 2.76
CA THR A 289 0.37 -7.77 3.74
C THR A 289 -0.93 -7.18 3.21
N ILE A 290 -1.97 -7.21 4.03
CA ILE A 290 -3.26 -6.59 3.77
C ILE A 290 -3.39 -5.33 4.63
N TYR A 291 -3.72 -4.21 3.97
CA TYR A 291 -4.04 -2.93 4.58
C TYR A 291 -5.53 -2.64 4.41
N ASN A 292 -6.37 -3.26 5.25
CA ASN A 292 -7.83 -3.15 5.17
C ASN A 292 -8.33 -1.84 5.80
N ASN A 293 -7.92 -0.69 5.27
CA ASN A 293 -8.24 0.62 5.85
C ASN A 293 -9.66 1.10 5.50
N ASP A 294 -10.67 0.22 5.57
CA ASP A 294 -12.08 0.56 5.38
C ASP A 294 -12.90 0.37 6.66
N THR A 295 -13.70 1.38 6.95
CA THR A 295 -14.59 1.40 8.12
C THR A 295 -15.99 0.88 7.81
N GLU A 296 -16.32 0.65 6.55
CA GLU A 296 -17.58 0.07 6.08
C GLU A 296 -17.31 -1.19 5.24
N GLY A 297 -18.35 -1.93 4.84
CA GLY A 297 -18.16 -3.14 4.03
C GLY A 297 -18.01 -4.46 4.81
N THR A 298 -17.71 -5.51 4.07
CA THR A 298 -17.49 -6.88 4.57
C THR A 298 -16.43 -7.51 3.69
N ASP A 299 -15.20 -7.46 4.16
CA ASP A 299 -14.05 -7.92 3.42
C ASP A 299 -13.80 -9.40 3.65
N THR A 300 -13.16 -10.00 2.65
CA THR A 300 -12.97 -11.45 2.58
C THR A 300 -11.53 -11.78 2.22
N ILE A 301 -10.89 -12.63 3.03
CA ILE A 301 -9.74 -13.42 2.60
C ILE A 301 -10.23 -14.77 2.07
N ARG A 302 -9.80 -15.15 0.88
CA ARG A 302 -10.12 -16.44 0.26
C ARG A 302 -8.84 -17.25 0.00
N PHE A 303 -8.63 -18.30 0.79
CA PHE A 303 -7.57 -19.28 0.54
C PHE A 303 -8.05 -20.37 -0.44
N ALA A 304 -7.67 -20.25 -1.72
CA ALA A 304 -8.10 -21.12 -2.81
C ALA A 304 -7.24 -22.39 -2.97
N ASP A 305 -7.32 -23.09 -4.11
CA ASP A 305 -6.43 -24.20 -4.48
C ASP A 305 -6.30 -25.34 -3.44
N GLY A 306 -7.42 -25.75 -2.85
CA GLY A 306 -7.48 -26.87 -1.91
C GLY A 306 -7.02 -26.55 -0.49
N TRP A 307 -6.73 -25.28 -0.16
CA TRP A 307 -6.41 -24.86 1.20
C TRP A 307 -7.58 -25.05 2.16
N LYS A 308 -7.29 -25.56 3.36
CA LYS A 308 -8.23 -25.75 4.46
C LYS A 308 -7.76 -25.03 5.70
N GLN A 309 -8.68 -24.69 6.61
CA GLN A 309 -8.31 -24.03 7.87
C GLN A 309 -7.21 -24.79 8.63
N ALA A 310 -7.25 -26.12 8.63
CA ALA A 310 -6.28 -26.97 9.33
C ALA A 310 -4.85 -26.85 8.79
N ASP A 311 -4.67 -26.28 7.59
CA ASP A 311 -3.36 -26.08 6.98
C ASP A 311 -2.65 -24.81 7.49
N PHE A 312 -3.32 -24.01 8.32
CA PHE A 312 -2.79 -22.74 8.82
C PHE A 312 -2.59 -22.72 10.34
N VAL A 313 -1.70 -21.84 10.77
CA VAL A 313 -1.53 -21.38 12.14
C VAL A 313 -1.93 -19.91 12.18
N PHE A 314 -2.75 -19.54 13.17
CA PHE A 314 -3.20 -18.17 13.39
C PHE A 314 -2.54 -17.64 14.65
N THR A 315 -1.84 -16.53 14.56
CA THR A 315 -1.24 -15.84 15.71
C THR A 315 -1.55 -14.36 15.67
N ARG A 316 -1.45 -13.72 16.84
CA ARG A 316 -1.59 -12.27 16.99
C ARG A 316 -0.24 -11.68 17.35
N SER A 317 0.13 -10.59 16.68
CA SER A 317 1.29 -9.78 17.06
C SER A 317 0.82 -8.36 17.31
N SER A 318 0.72 -7.94 18.58
CA SER A 318 0.11 -6.66 18.94
C SER A 318 -1.31 -6.53 18.35
N ASN A 319 -1.54 -5.65 17.37
CA ASN A 319 -2.84 -5.52 16.69
C ASN A 319 -2.91 -6.26 15.35
N ASP A 320 -1.84 -6.89 14.89
CA ASP A 320 -1.80 -7.55 13.59
C ASP A 320 -2.24 -9.02 13.71
N LEU A 321 -2.98 -9.50 12.71
CA LEU A 321 -3.29 -10.91 12.54
C LEU A 321 -2.29 -11.55 11.59
N HIS A 322 -1.65 -12.63 12.02
CA HIS A 322 -0.71 -13.40 11.21
C HIS A 322 -1.31 -14.78 10.90
N ILE A 323 -1.43 -15.10 9.61
CA ILE A 323 -1.95 -16.38 9.12
C ILE A 323 -0.82 -17.08 8.37
N THR A 324 -0.27 -18.16 8.93
CA THR A 324 0.92 -18.84 8.41
C THR A 324 0.57 -20.23 7.89
N ALA A 325 0.89 -20.53 6.63
CA ALA A 325 0.74 -21.87 6.07
C ALA A 325 1.75 -22.84 6.71
N LYS A 326 1.29 -24.01 7.16
CA LYS A 326 2.12 -25.02 7.86
C LYS A 326 3.17 -25.67 6.96
N ASP A 327 2.98 -25.64 5.64
CA ASP A 327 3.97 -26.14 4.68
C ASP A 327 5.07 -25.12 4.37
N GLY A 328 4.99 -23.91 4.94
CA GLY A 328 5.97 -22.83 4.77
C GLY A 328 5.88 -22.10 3.44
N THR A 329 4.82 -22.32 2.65
CA THR A 329 4.66 -21.71 1.32
C THR A 329 4.08 -20.30 1.32
N GLY A 330 3.57 -19.83 2.46
CA GLY A 330 3.15 -18.44 2.58
C GLY A 330 2.69 -17.99 3.96
N THR A 331 2.57 -16.67 4.12
CA THR A 331 2.08 -15.98 5.30
C THR A 331 1.29 -14.74 4.87
N VAL A 332 0.13 -14.50 5.48
CA VAL A 332 -0.65 -13.27 5.30
C VAL A 332 -0.63 -12.48 6.61
N TRP A 333 -0.28 -11.21 6.54
CA TRP A 333 -0.36 -10.26 7.64
C TRP A 333 -1.49 -9.28 7.40
N VAL A 334 -2.50 -9.27 8.28
CA VAL A 334 -3.57 -8.27 8.23
C VAL A 334 -3.25 -7.19 9.24
N ASN A 335 -2.90 -6.01 8.75
CA ASN A 335 -2.45 -4.91 9.59
C ASN A 335 -3.61 -4.37 10.44
N ASN A 336 -3.35 -4.13 11.73
CA ASN A 336 -4.31 -3.57 12.69
C ASN A 336 -5.62 -4.36 12.85
N TYR A 337 -5.67 -5.64 12.46
CA TYR A 337 -6.84 -6.51 12.58
C TYR A 337 -7.53 -6.44 13.95
N PHE A 338 -6.77 -6.44 15.05
CA PHE A 338 -7.27 -6.40 16.42
C PHE A 338 -7.38 -4.99 17.01
N SER A 339 -7.30 -3.95 16.19
CA SER A 339 -7.61 -2.58 16.62
C SER A 339 -9.01 -2.53 17.24
N LYS A 340 -9.12 -1.95 18.45
CA LYS A 340 -10.34 -1.99 19.27
C LYS A 340 -10.93 -3.42 19.41
N ASP A 341 -10.07 -4.41 19.60
CA ASP A 341 -10.44 -5.83 19.73
C ASP A 341 -11.17 -6.44 18.51
N GLY A 342 -10.89 -5.93 17.31
CA GLY A 342 -11.53 -6.37 16.06
C GLY A 342 -12.83 -5.63 15.74
N ASP A 343 -13.00 -4.42 16.28
CA ASP A 343 -14.11 -3.49 15.98
C ASP A 343 -13.54 -2.12 15.53
N GLY A 344 -12.35 -2.16 14.93
CA GLY A 344 -11.57 -0.98 14.58
C GLY A 344 -11.88 -0.41 13.20
N GLY A 345 -12.52 -1.19 12.32
CA GLY A 345 -12.60 -0.92 10.88
C GLY A 345 -11.29 -1.24 10.16
N TYR A 346 -10.58 -2.28 10.63
CA TYR A 346 -9.35 -2.79 10.01
C TYR A 346 -9.34 -4.31 9.91
N GLN A 347 -10.30 -4.95 10.57
CA GLN A 347 -10.49 -6.38 10.51
C GLN A 347 -11.02 -6.76 9.13
N VAL A 348 -10.52 -7.85 8.58
CA VAL A 348 -11.21 -8.56 7.51
C VAL A 348 -12.29 -9.43 8.16
N GLU A 349 -13.55 -9.24 7.77
CA GLU A 349 -14.70 -9.86 8.44
C GLU A 349 -14.76 -11.37 8.26
N GLN A 350 -14.27 -11.87 7.12
CA GLN A 350 -14.41 -13.29 6.76
C GLN A 350 -13.12 -13.89 6.20
N ILE A 351 -12.82 -15.11 6.62
CA ILE A 351 -11.80 -15.96 5.97
C ILE A 351 -12.49 -17.22 5.46
N LEU A 352 -12.41 -17.46 4.15
CA LEU A 352 -13.02 -18.60 3.47
C LEU A 352 -11.97 -19.57 2.93
N PHE A 353 -12.21 -20.86 3.14
CA PHE A 353 -11.36 -21.96 2.69
C PHE A 353 -12.05 -22.80 1.60
N ASP A 354 -11.26 -23.62 0.91
CA ASP A 354 -11.73 -24.38 -0.26
C ASP A 354 -12.66 -25.54 0.10
N ASP A 355 -12.67 -25.95 1.36
CA ASP A 355 -13.62 -26.92 1.91
C ASP A 355 -14.91 -26.28 2.46
N GLU A 356 -15.18 -25.02 2.07
CA GLU A 356 -16.33 -24.19 2.48
C GLU A 356 -16.33 -23.81 3.98
N SER A 357 -15.30 -24.20 4.74
CA SER A 357 -15.13 -23.69 6.09
C SER A 357 -14.90 -22.18 6.06
N LYS A 358 -15.42 -21.51 7.08
CA LYS A 358 -15.34 -20.06 7.24
C LYS A 358 -14.99 -19.69 8.67
N LEU A 359 -14.21 -18.64 8.82
CA LEU A 359 -13.96 -17.99 10.09
C LEU A 359 -14.50 -16.57 10.03
N ASP A 360 -15.24 -16.19 11.05
CA ASP A 360 -15.57 -14.80 11.34
C ASP A 360 -14.60 -14.23 12.39
N VAL A 361 -14.71 -12.93 12.66
CA VAL A 361 -13.88 -12.23 13.65
C VAL A 361 -13.90 -12.94 15.01
N ALA A 362 -15.07 -13.40 15.46
CA ALA A 362 -15.19 -14.09 16.75
C ALA A 362 -14.42 -15.42 16.76
N ALA A 363 -14.53 -16.21 15.70
CA ALA A 363 -13.80 -17.47 15.56
C ALA A 363 -12.28 -17.24 15.49
N ILE A 364 -11.83 -16.16 14.85
CA ILE A 364 -10.40 -15.79 14.78
C ILE A 364 -9.88 -15.39 16.16
N LYS A 365 -10.64 -14.59 16.91
CA LYS A 365 -10.31 -14.22 18.29
C LYS A 365 -10.10 -15.45 19.18
N GLU A 366 -10.97 -16.45 19.06
CA GLU A 366 -10.83 -17.73 19.79
C GLU A 366 -9.65 -18.59 19.35
N LEU A 367 -9.13 -18.41 18.13
CA LEU A 367 -7.97 -19.16 17.65
C LEU A 367 -6.66 -18.57 18.18
N VAL A 368 -6.53 -17.24 18.20
CA VAL A 368 -5.25 -16.57 18.52
C VAL A 368 -4.95 -16.46 20.01
N ILE A 369 -5.92 -16.72 20.89
CA ILE A 369 -5.73 -16.68 22.36
C ILE A 369 -5.37 -18.05 22.97
N LYS A 370 -5.25 -19.09 22.15
CA LYS A 370 -4.93 -20.44 22.60
C LYS A 370 -3.42 -20.63 22.68
N GLY A 371 -2.90 -20.84 23.89
CA GLY A 371 -1.51 -21.24 24.10
C GLY A 371 -1.20 -22.66 23.61
N THR A 372 0.09 -22.97 23.60
CA THR A 372 0.72 -24.18 23.08
C THR A 372 1.81 -24.65 24.05
N GLU A 373 2.47 -25.77 23.76
CA GLU A 373 3.61 -26.25 24.57
C GLU A 373 4.93 -25.54 24.19
N GLN A 374 4.86 -24.38 23.53
CA GLN A 374 5.98 -23.55 23.11
C GLN A 374 5.78 -22.13 23.63
N ASN A 375 6.84 -21.32 23.59
CA ASN A 375 6.77 -19.93 23.98
C ASN A 375 5.72 -19.15 23.16
N ASP A 376 4.70 -18.65 23.83
CA ASP A 376 3.60 -17.91 23.26
C ASP A 376 3.57 -16.45 23.72
N THR A 377 2.99 -15.57 22.89
CA THR A 377 2.58 -14.24 23.32
C THR A 377 1.08 -14.10 23.09
N LEU A 378 0.34 -14.03 24.19
CA LEU A 378 -1.11 -14.00 24.21
C LEU A 378 -1.63 -12.64 24.69
N TYR A 379 -2.81 -12.27 24.21
CA TYR A 379 -3.45 -10.99 24.50
C TYR A 379 -4.93 -11.20 24.81
N ALA A 380 -5.38 -10.65 25.93
CA ALA A 380 -6.78 -10.61 26.31
C ALA A 380 -7.54 -9.55 25.51
N TYR A 381 -8.85 -9.50 25.74
CA TYR A 381 -9.76 -8.50 25.19
C TYR A 381 -10.34 -7.65 26.31
N ALA A 382 -10.77 -6.43 25.99
CA ALA A 382 -11.27 -5.43 26.92
C ALA A 382 -12.49 -5.90 27.75
N THR A 383 -13.19 -6.93 27.31
CA THR A 383 -14.33 -7.54 28.02
C THR A 383 -13.91 -8.54 29.11
N GLY A 384 -12.64 -8.91 29.16
CA GLY A 384 -12.09 -9.99 29.98
C GLY A 384 -11.93 -11.28 29.19
N SER A 385 -10.87 -12.02 29.49
CA SER A 385 -10.45 -13.26 28.84
C SER A 385 -9.92 -14.29 29.84
N THR A 386 -9.84 -15.54 29.40
CA THR A 386 -9.06 -16.57 30.08
C THR A 386 -7.93 -17.01 29.15
N LEU A 387 -6.69 -16.79 29.57
CA LEU A 387 -5.48 -17.16 28.84
C LEU A 387 -4.75 -18.27 29.59
N SER A 388 -4.23 -19.24 28.85
CA SER A 388 -3.39 -20.31 29.38
C SER A 388 -2.19 -20.49 28.46
N GLY A 389 -0.98 -20.30 28.99
CA GLY A 389 0.29 -20.48 28.29
C GLY A 389 0.63 -21.95 28.04
N LEU A 390 0.26 -22.82 28.99
CA LEU A 390 0.56 -24.26 29.02
C LEU A 390 2.02 -24.57 29.33
N GLY A 391 2.90 -24.53 28.34
CA GLY A 391 4.29 -24.91 28.51
C GLY A 391 5.19 -24.06 27.63
N GLY A 392 6.38 -23.73 28.11
CA GLY A 392 7.24 -22.75 27.42
C GLY A 392 7.46 -21.54 28.30
N ASN A 393 8.15 -20.54 27.79
CA ASN A 393 8.29 -19.27 28.49
C ASN A 393 7.36 -18.25 27.82
N ASP A 394 6.20 -18.04 28.42
CA ASP A 394 5.08 -17.35 27.80
C ASP A 394 4.98 -15.89 28.24
N THR A 395 4.35 -15.08 27.40
CA THR A 395 3.98 -13.70 27.73
C THR A 395 2.47 -13.55 27.60
N LEU A 396 1.77 -13.42 28.73
CA LEU A 396 0.32 -13.26 28.79
C LEU A 396 -0.01 -11.82 29.19
N ASN A 397 -0.67 -11.11 28.27
CA ASN A 397 -1.07 -9.73 28.47
C ASN A 397 -2.60 -9.67 28.59
N GLY A 398 -3.07 -9.29 29.77
CA GLY A 398 -4.45 -8.89 30.01
C GLY A 398 -4.77 -7.53 29.37
N SER A 399 -5.98 -7.04 29.62
CA SER A 399 -6.56 -5.85 29.00
C SER A 399 -7.24 -4.98 30.04
N SER A 400 -8.40 -4.39 29.74
CA SER A 400 -9.19 -3.59 30.67
C SER A 400 -10.30 -4.35 31.39
N GLY A 401 -10.46 -5.63 31.05
CA GLY A 401 -11.53 -6.48 31.56
C GLY A 401 -11.08 -7.25 32.79
N LYS A 402 -11.95 -8.10 33.33
CA LYS A 402 -11.51 -9.09 34.32
C LYS A 402 -10.88 -10.28 33.61
N ASP A 403 -9.57 -10.42 33.76
CA ASP A 403 -8.77 -11.45 33.11
C ASP A 403 -8.37 -12.58 34.06
N SER A 404 -8.22 -13.79 33.51
CA SER A 404 -7.66 -14.95 34.19
C SER A 404 -6.48 -15.45 33.39
N LEU A 405 -5.27 -15.29 33.93
CA LEU A 405 -4.01 -15.60 33.28
C LEU A 405 -3.34 -16.77 34.00
N ASP A 406 -3.06 -17.85 33.28
CA ASP A 406 -2.34 -19.03 33.77
C ASP A 406 -1.11 -19.28 32.89
N GLY A 407 0.09 -19.04 33.41
CA GLY A 407 1.35 -19.25 32.67
C GLY A 407 1.58 -20.73 32.35
N GLY A 408 1.28 -21.60 33.31
CA GLY A 408 1.40 -23.05 33.14
C GLY A 408 2.78 -23.53 33.59
N SER A 409 3.70 -23.82 32.68
CA SER A 409 5.02 -24.34 33.02
C SER A 409 6.12 -23.66 32.23
N GLY A 410 7.13 -23.19 32.95
CA GLY A 410 8.28 -22.48 32.37
C GLY A 410 8.54 -21.19 33.14
N SER A 411 9.16 -20.21 32.50
CA SER A 411 9.39 -18.91 33.12
C SER A 411 8.57 -17.86 32.41
N ASP A 412 7.41 -17.56 32.98
CA ASP A 412 6.35 -16.81 32.32
C ASP A 412 6.30 -15.34 32.77
N SER A 413 5.80 -14.48 31.89
CA SER A 413 5.54 -13.07 32.17
C SER A 413 4.05 -12.79 32.02
N LEU A 414 3.39 -12.48 33.12
CA LEU A 414 1.95 -12.20 33.18
C LEU A 414 1.72 -10.74 33.57
N SER A 415 0.87 -10.04 32.81
CA SER A 415 0.42 -8.67 33.10
C SER A 415 -1.11 -8.63 33.07
N GLY A 416 -1.80 -8.28 34.15
CA GLY A 416 -3.27 -8.21 34.22
C GLY A 416 -3.84 -7.01 33.48
N GLY A 417 -3.29 -5.82 33.70
CA GLY A 417 -3.73 -4.59 33.04
C GLY A 417 -4.64 -3.77 33.94
N ASP A 418 -5.77 -3.26 33.41
CA ASP A 418 -6.81 -2.69 34.26
C ASP A 418 -7.87 -3.77 34.46
N GLY A 419 -8.37 -3.99 35.67
CA GLY A 419 -9.32 -5.08 35.86
C GLY A 419 -9.30 -5.61 37.28
N ASN A 420 -10.01 -6.70 37.50
CA ASN A 420 -9.85 -7.43 38.76
C ASN A 420 -9.34 -8.82 38.38
N ASP A 421 -8.03 -8.92 38.19
CA ASP A 421 -7.44 -10.03 37.45
C ASP A 421 -7.02 -11.17 38.36
N VAL A 422 -6.93 -12.37 37.79
CA VAL A 422 -6.42 -13.55 38.47
C VAL A 422 -5.19 -14.03 37.73
N LEU A 423 -4.05 -14.00 38.39
CA LEU A 423 -2.76 -14.38 37.81
C LEU A 423 -2.21 -15.61 38.53
N THR A 424 -1.95 -16.67 37.76
CA THR A 424 -1.29 -17.90 38.21
C THR A 424 -0.05 -18.09 37.37
N GLY A 425 1.14 -17.95 37.95
CA GLY A 425 2.40 -18.17 37.23
C GLY A 425 2.50 -19.63 36.78
N GLY A 426 2.28 -20.55 37.71
CA GLY A 426 2.31 -21.98 37.45
C GLY A 426 3.60 -22.58 38.01
N ILE A 427 4.22 -23.49 37.26
CA ILE A 427 5.50 -24.11 37.62
C ILE A 427 6.62 -23.34 36.94
N GLY A 428 7.54 -22.80 37.73
CA GLY A 428 8.83 -22.31 37.27
C GLY A 428 9.17 -20.99 37.93
N ASN A 429 9.65 -20.01 37.18
CA ASN A 429 10.09 -18.76 37.78
C ASN A 429 9.45 -17.60 37.03
N ASP A 430 8.38 -17.07 37.58
CA ASP A 430 7.46 -16.21 36.86
C ASP A 430 7.54 -14.75 37.31
N SER A 431 7.14 -13.86 36.41
CA SER A 431 7.03 -12.43 36.66
C SER A 431 5.58 -12.00 36.50
N LEU A 432 4.96 -11.55 37.58
CA LEU A 432 3.54 -11.25 37.64
C LEU A 432 3.35 -9.75 37.93
N THR A 433 2.53 -9.08 37.14
CA THR A 433 2.10 -7.68 37.37
C THR A 433 0.59 -7.63 37.27
N GLY A 434 -0.12 -7.32 38.36
CA GLY A 434 -1.58 -7.19 38.37
C GLY A 434 -2.00 -5.98 37.54
N GLY A 435 -1.68 -4.79 38.03
CA GLY A 435 -1.96 -3.52 37.35
C GLY A 435 -2.91 -2.69 38.19
N ASN A 436 -3.93 -2.08 37.57
CA ASN A 436 -4.96 -1.36 38.32
C ASN A 436 -6.16 -2.27 38.59
N GLY A 437 -6.83 -2.04 39.71
CA GLY A 437 -7.97 -2.81 40.16
C GLY A 437 -7.58 -3.98 41.07
N ALA A 438 -8.58 -4.72 41.56
CA ALA A 438 -8.40 -5.64 42.68
C ALA A 438 -7.94 -7.02 42.21
N ASP A 439 -6.62 -7.22 42.19
CA ASP A 439 -5.99 -8.38 41.59
C ASP A 439 -5.75 -9.51 42.59
N THR A 440 -5.67 -10.74 42.06
CA THR A 440 -5.40 -11.96 42.84
C THR A 440 -4.28 -12.77 42.22
N TYR A 441 -3.15 -12.88 42.93
CA TYR A 441 -2.03 -13.74 42.59
C TYR A 441 -2.18 -15.10 43.29
N VAL A 442 -2.22 -16.19 42.53
CA VAL A 442 -2.53 -17.54 43.06
C VAL A 442 -1.27 -18.43 43.03
N PHE A 443 -0.98 -19.06 44.15
CA PHE A 443 0.18 -19.93 44.32
C PHE A 443 -0.18 -21.27 44.96
N SER A 444 0.37 -22.34 44.37
CA SER A 444 0.28 -23.73 44.85
C SER A 444 1.69 -24.30 45.07
N LYS A 445 1.87 -25.30 45.94
CA LYS A 445 3.21 -25.89 46.18
C LYS A 445 3.86 -26.39 44.88
N GLY A 446 5.15 -26.10 44.73
CA GLY A 446 5.94 -26.43 43.54
C GLY A 446 5.89 -25.36 42.45
N HIS A 447 5.40 -24.16 42.78
CA HIS A 447 5.31 -23.05 41.83
C HIS A 447 6.69 -22.46 41.47
N GLY A 448 7.71 -22.62 42.33
CA GLY A 448 9.07 -22.15 42.09
C GLY A 448 9.34 -20.72 42.59
N GLN A 449 10.19 -19.96 41.90
CA GLN A 449 10.72 -18.67 42.41
C GLN A 449 10.16 -17.49 41.61
N ASP A 450 9.09 -16.92 42.13
CA ASP A 450 8.31 -15.91 41.42
C ASP A 450 8.57 -14.50 41.94
N SER A 451 8.29 -13.53 41.08
CA SER A 451 8.32 -12.12 41.40
C SER A 451 6.98 -11.48 41.10
N ILE A 452 6.51 -10.63 42.01
CA ILE A 452 5.32 -9.81 41.82
C ILE A 452 5.72 -8.35 41.85
N ASN A 453 5.28 -7.61 40.84
CA ASN A 453 5.27 -6.17 40.83
C ASN A 453 3.82 -5.69 41.05
N ASN A 454 3.49 -5.27 42.26
CA ASN A 454 2.16 -4.80 42.63
C ASN A 454 2.04 -3.26 42.54
N TYR A 455 2.70 -2.65 41.56
CA TYR A 455 2.56 -1.21 41.36
C TYR A 455 1.15 -0.89 40.85
N GLN A 456 0.39 -0.13 41.62
CA GLN A 456 -0.94 0.33 41.25
C GLN A 456 -1.07 1.86 41.40
N SER A 457 -1.92 2.46 40.57
CA SER A 457 -2.18 3.91 40.58
C SER A 457 -3.51 4.29 41.25
N ASP A 458 -4.34 3.31 41.54
CA ASP A 458 -5.60 3.42 42.25
C ASP A 458 -5.49 2.93 43.70
N ASN A 459 -6.63 2.68 44.36
CA ASN A 459 -6.69 2.24 45.76
C ASN A 459 -7.40 0.88 45.88
N SER A 460 -7.25 0.03 44.87
CA SER A 460 -7.72 -1.35 44.91
C SER A 460 -7.04 -2.14 46.02
N THR A 461 -7.64 -3.27 46.34
CA THR A 461 -7.13 -4.18 47.35
C THR A 461 -6.69 -5.47 46.69
N ASP A 462 -5.40 -5.73 46.72
CA ASP A 462 -4.81 -6.89 46.06
C ASP A 462 -4.67 -8.06 47.01
N THR A 463 -4.61 -9.25 46.43
CA THR A 463 -4.63 -10.51 47.16
C THR A 463 -3.54 -11.46 46.70
N VAL A 464 -2.71 -11.93 47.61
CA VAL A 464 -1.94 -13.17 47.41
C VAL A 464 -2.73 -14.32 48.01
N ARG A 465 -3.04 -15.32 47.19
CA ARG A 465 -3.77 -16.53 47.58
C ARG A 465 -2.86 -17.75 47.51
N PHE A 466 -2.67 -18.38 48.66
CA PHE A 466 -2.00 -19.67 48.76
C PHE A 466 -3.01 -20.81 48.82
N GLU A 467 -2.96 -21.71 47.85
CA GLU A 467 -3.81 -22.90 47.81
C GLU A 467 -3.15 -24.07 48.55
N GLY A 468 -3.85 -24.63 49.54
CA GLY A 468 -3.37 -25.80 50.30
C GLY A 468 -2.18 -25.55 51.23
N ILE A 469 -1.76 -24.30 51.43
CA ILE A 469 -0.66 -23.91 52.33
C ILE A 469 -1.22 -23.16 53.53
N LYS A 470 -0.84 -23.58 54.74
CA LYS A 470 -1.23 -22.90 55.97
C LYS A 470 -0.32 -21.70 56.25
N SER A 471 -0.85 -20.71 56.92
CA SER A 471 -0.13 -19.50 57.33
C SER A 471 1.11 -19.78 58.19
N SER A 472 1.15 -20.90 58.92
CA SER A 472 2.30 -21.32 59.74
C SER A 472 3.43 -21.95 58.94
N GLU A 473 3.19 -22.34 57.69
CA GLU A 473 4.20 -22.87 56.78
C GLU A 473 5.00 -21.76 56.09
N VAL A 474 4.43 -20.54 55.99
CA VAL A 474 5.05 -19.41 55.29
C VAL A 474 5.91 -18.56 56.22
N LYS A 475 7.13 -18.29 55.77
CA LYS A 475 8.08 -17.37 56.37
C LYS A 475 8.21 -16.13 55.51
N PHE A 476 8.25 -14.98 56.16
CA PHE A 476 8.42 -13.67 55.55
C PHE A 476 9.81 -13.15 55.91
N VAL A 477 10.49 -12.59 54.92
CA VAL A 477 11.82 -12.00 55.06
C VAL A 477 11.79 -10.63 54.40
N LYS A 478 12.16 -9.60 55.15
CA LYS A 478 12.45 -8.30 54.58
C LYS A 478 13.85 -8.31 53.94
N SER A 479 13.94 -7.92 52.67
CA SER A 479 15.21 -7.76 51.94
C SER A 479 15.21 -6.44 51.18
N GLY A 480 15.93 -5.44 51.70
CA GLY A 480 15.88 -4.07 51.18
C GLY A 480 14.46 -3.50 51.19
N ASN A 481 13.96 -3.13 50.02
CA ASN A 481 12.57 -2.65 49.84
C ASN A 481 11.58 -3.78 49.49
N ASN A 482 12.05 -5.02 49.38
CA ASN A 482 11.24 -6.16 48.95
C ASN A 482 10.78 -7.01 50.15
N LEU A 483 9.68 -7.73 49.98
CA LEU A 483 9.17 -8.72 50.94
C LEU A 483 9.21 -10.10 50.29
N ILE A 484 9.91 -11.04 50.92
CA ILE A 484 10.12 -12.40 50.40
C ILE A 484 9.35 -13.42 51.23
N PHE A 485 8.66 -14.34 50.54
CA PHE A 485 7.83 -15.41 51.08
C PHE A 485 8.57 -16.72 50.82
N SER A 486 8.75 -17.57 51.83
CA SER A 486 9.50 -18.83 51.67
C SER A 486 9.11 -19.88 52.73
N GLY A 487 9.65 -21.10 52.61
CA GLY A 487 9.63 -22.09 53.69
C GLY A 487 8.43 -23.03 53.75
N TYR A 488 7.45 -22.85 52.86
CA TYR A 488 6.29 -23.74 52.68
C TYR A 488 6.54 -24.87 51.66
N ASN A 489 7.62 -24.76 50.88
CA ASN A 489 8.24 -25.80 50.06
C ASN A 489 9.76 -25.50 49.94
N ALA A 490 10.58 -26.48 49.54
CA ALA A 490 12.05 -26.35 49.60
C ALA A 490 12.63 -25.34 48.60
N GLU A 491 12.03 -25.22 47.42
CA GLU A 491 12.52 -24.38 46.31
C GLU A 491 11.55 -23.24 45.96
N ASP A 492 10.42 -23.13 46.66
CA ASP A 492 9.42 -22.10 46.37
C ASP A 492 9.75 -20.80 47.11
N SER A 493 9.67 -19.68 46.39
CA SER A 493 9.67 -18.35 46.98
C SER A 493 8.88 -17.36 46.15
N ILE A 494 8.31 -16.35 46.80
CA ILE A 494 7.70 -15.20 46.13
C ILE A 494 8.46 -13.95 46.58
N GLU A 495 8.87 -13.10 45.65
CA GLU A 495 9.41 -11.78 45.91
C GLU A 495 8.39 -10.71 45.54
N LEU A 496 7.80 -10.04 46.53
CA LEU A 496 7.06 -8.80 46.31
C LEU A 496 8.05 -7.65 46.17
N GLN A 497 8.19 -7.15 44.94
CA GLN A 497 9.12 -6.10 44.60
C GLN A 497 8.67 -4.76 45.15
N SER A 498 9.60 -4.00 45.73
CA SER A 498 9.36 -2.64 46.26
C SER A 498 8.24 -2.51 47.30
N PHE A 499 7.77 -3.61 47.91
CA PHE A 499 6.68 -3.65 48.90
C PHE A 499 6.72 -2.56 49.97
N PHE A 500 7.91 -2.15 50.44
CA PHE A 500 8.04 -1.08 51.45
C PHE A 500 8.05 0.35 50.87
N SER A 501 7.68 0.52 49.60
CA SER A 501 7.63 1.78 48.86
C SER A 501 6.17 2.17 48.58
N GLN A 502 5.89 3.46 48.41
CA GLN A 502 4.52 3.93 48.16
C GLN A 502 3.96 3.39 46.83
N GLY A 503 2.73 2.89 46.86
CA GLY A 503 2.01 2.39 45.69
C GLY A 503 2.31 0.95 45.30
N TYR A 504 2.99 0.18 46.17
CA TYR A 504 3.31 -1.25 45.99
C TYR A 504 2.71 -2.11 47.12
N ASP A 505 1.77 -1.54 47.89
CA ASP A 505 1.14 -2.20 49.03
C ASP A 505 0.36 -3.43 48.54
N LEU A 506 0.28 -4.47 49.37
CA LEU A 506 -0.55 -5.65 49.12
C LEU A 506 -1.33 -5.98 50.38
N GLU A 507 -2.65 -5.92 50.28
CA GLU A 507 -3.53 -5.83 51.43
C GLU A 507 -3.91 -7.21 51.98
N ASN A 508 -4.17 -8.20 51.12
CA ASN A 508 -4.75 -9.47 51.54
C ASN A 508 -3.84 -10.67 51.29
N PHE A 509 -3.69 -11.51 52.30
CA PHE A 509 -2.99 -12.78 52.23
C PHE A 509 -3.94 -13.90 52.64
N VAL A 510 -4.34 -14.73 51.69
CA VAL A 510 -5.28 -15.85 51.89
C VAL A 510 -4.48 -17.14 52.02
N PHE A 511 -4.64 -17.82 53.16
CA PHE A 511 -4.06 -19.13 53.43
C PHE A 511 -5.15 -20.18 53.62
N ALA A 512 -4.78 -21.46 53.58
CA ALA A 512 -5.70 -22.58 53.80
C ALA A 512 -6.36 -22.58 55.20
N ASP A 513 -5.77 -21.91 56.19
CA ASP A 513 -6.25 -21.87 57.57
C ASP A 513 -6.84 -20.52 58.00
N LYS A 514 -6.53 -19.41 57.32
CA LYS A 514 -7.03 -18.06 57.64
C LYS A 514 -6.76 -17.03 56.54
N ILE A 515 -7.43 -15.89 56.61
CA ILE A 515 -7.13 -14.68 55.83
C ILE A 515 -6.42 -13.68 56.76
N VAL A 516 -5.36 -13.05 56.26
CA VAL A 516 -4.64 -11.96 56.93
C VAL A 516 -4.76 -10.71 56.07
N SER A 517 -5.41 -9.68 56.59
CA SER A 517 -5.60 -8.39 55.89
C SER A 517 -4.78 -7.29 56.56
N ASN A 518 -4.18 -6.43 55.74
CA ASN A 518 -3.31 -5.31 56.11
C ASN A 518 -2.26 -5.66 57.18
N PRO A 519 -1.48 -6.74 57.01
CA PRO A 519 -0.42 -7.09 57.95
C PRO A 519 0.65 -5.99 58.06
N ASP A 520 1.04 -5.67 59.29
CA ASP A 520 2.12 -4.72 59.56
C ASP A 520 3.50 -5.43 59.48
N PHE A 521 4.10 -5.44 58.29
CA PHE A 521 5.45 -5.96 58.07
C PHE A 521 6.57 -4.95 58.38
N SER A 522 6.25 -3.70 58.75
CA SER A 522 7.27 -2.68 59.03
C SER A 522 8.21 -3.03 60.20
N LYS A 523 7.76 -3.95 61.06
CA LYS A 523 8.47 -4.43 62.25
C LYS A 523 9.44 -5.59 61.97
N TYR A 524 9.49 -6.11 60.74
CA TYR A 524 10.29 -7.29 60.40
C TYR A 524 11.78 -6.89 60.29
N PRO A 525 12.71 -7.59 60.98
CA PRO A 525 14.12 -7.28 60.90
C PRO A 525 14.71 -7.66 59.54
N GLU A 526 15.62 -6.84 59.03
CA GLU A 526 16.35 -7.09 57.78
C GLU A 526 17.01 -8.47 57.77
N GLY A 527 16.76 -9.27 56.74
CA GLY A 527 17.35 -10.59 56.53
C GLY A 527 16.92 -11.69 57.52
N ALA A 528 15.99 -11.42 58.44
CA ALA A 528 15.54 -12.39 59.43
C ALA A 528 14.22 -13.06 59.01
N ALA A 529 14.25 -14.38 58.81
CA ALA A 529 13.06 -15.17 58.54
C ALA A 529 12.13 -15.22 59.77
N THR A 530 10.90 -14.74 59.57
CA THR A 530 9.89 -14.61 60.62
C THR A 530 8.59 -15.21 60.10
N GLN A 531 7.84 -15.92 60.96
CA GLN A 531 6.55 -16.51 60.55
C GLN A 531 5.52 -15.40 60.27
N ALA A 532 4.40 -15.75 59.64
CA ALA A 532 3.29 -14.83 59.40
C ALA A 532 2.96 -14.01 60.66
N PRO A 533 2.80 -12.68 60.53
CA PRO A 533 2.52 -11.85 61.69
C PRO A 533 1.23 -12.31 62.34
N THR A 534 1.25 -12.52 63.64
CA THR A 534 0.03 -12.62 64.44
C THR A 534 -0.42 -11.20 64.75
N MET A 535 -1.46 -10.65 64.11
CA MET A 535 -2.21 -9.54 64.70
C MET A 535 -3.67 -9.45 64.24
N ALA A 536 -4.50 -9.08 65.22
CA ALA A 536 -5.94 -8.79 65.20
C ALA A 536 -6.78 -9.69 64.27
N VAL A 537 -7.12 -10.86 64.80
CA VAL A 537 -8.22 -11.70 64.31
C VAL A 537 -9.47 -10.83 64.10
N PHE A 538 -9.88 -10.62 62.85
CA PHE A 538 -11.31 -10.55 62.55
C PHE A 538 -11.73 -11.96 62.17
N GLU A 539 -12.48 -12.62 63.05
CA GLU A 539 -13.21 -13.85 62.70
C GLU A 539 -14.34 -13.45 61.75
N GLY A 540 -14.00 -13.24 60.48
CA GLY A 540 -14.95 -13.26 59.38
C GLY A 540 -14.97 -14.67 58.81
N THR A 541 -16.15 -15.27 58.70
CA THR A 541 -16.36 -16.54 57.99
C THR A 541 -15.70 -16.52 56.60
N PRO A 542 -15.13 -17.65 56.12
CA PRO A 542 -14.64 -17.75 54.76
C PRO A 542 -15.74 -17.34 53.79
N ILE A 543 -15.48 -16.36 52.94
CA ILE A 543 -16.38 -16.05 51.85
C ILE A 543 -15.98 -16.97 50.71
N ASP A 544 -16.78 -18.01 50.46
CA ASP A 544 -16.81 -18.68 49.17
C ASP A 544 -17.29 -17.64 48.14
N ILE A 545 -16.37 -17.17 47.29
CA ILE A 545 -16.74 -16.56 46.02
C ILE A 545 -16.19 -17.48 44.96
N VAL A 546 -17.08 -18.34 44.46
CA VAL A 546 -16.92 -19.14 43.24
C VAL A 546 -16.64 -18.22 42.06
#